data_AF-A0A2G9QL57-F1
#
_entry.id   AF-A0A2G9QL57-F1
#
_cell.length_a   1.000
_cell.length_b   1.000
_cell.length_c   1.000
_cell.angle_alpha   90.00
_cell.angle_beta   90.00
_cell.angle_gamma   90.00
#
_symmetry.space_group_name_H-M   'P 1'
#
loop_
_entity.id
_entity.type
_entity.pdbx_description
1 polymer ?
#
loop_
_entity_poly.entity_id
_entity_poly.type
_entity_poly.pdbx_seq_one_letter_code
_entity_poly.pdbx_strand_id
1 'polypeptide(L)'
;MSDPTVTAYLTKLLCSHSGRLERNQLDNLLDLSAQQTEQILQEELLRFPQSSQLVLARSPLRICTNYLHPKGKEEEEEKCRKLHLCCDYLRGQCLPNRRPRCRFSHNVFSDHNYAVLEANELSGLNEEEIKVLLFQNDNQLLPV
;
A
#
# COMPACT_ATOMS: atom_id res chain seq x y z
N MET A 1 9.51 -14.55 14.36
CA MET A 1 9.79 -13.30 13.63
C MET A 1 10.03 -13.72 12.21
N SER A 2 9.02 -13.53 11.38
CA SER A 2 8.99 -13.75 9.94
C SER A 2 10.17 -13.04 9.27
N ASP A 3 10.78 -13.69 8.30
CA ASP A 3 11.82 -13.10 7.46
C ASP A 3 11.24 -11.91 6.67
N PRO A 4 11.78 -10.67 6.79
CA PRO A 4 11.30 -9.52 6.05
C PRO A 4 11.25 -9.73 4.53
N THR A 5 12.15 -10.56 4.00
CA THR A 5 12.18 -10.94 2.58
C THR A 5 10.93 -11.73 2.19
N VAL A 6 10.53 -12.67 3.03
CA VAL A 6 9.33 -13.50 2.82
C VAL A 6 8.08 -12.65 2.92
N THR A 7 8.05 -11.74 3.89
CA THR A 7 6.92 -10.82 4.08
C THR A 7 6.78 -9.83 2.92
N ALA A 8 7.89 -9.29 2.42
CA ALA A 8 7.88 -8.43 1.23
C ALA A 8 7.41 -9.20 -0.01
N TYR A 9 7.89 -10.44 -0.20
CA TYR A 9 7.46 -11.31 -1.29
C TYR A 9 5.96 -11.61 -1.23
N LEU A 10 5.44 -12.00 -0.06
CA LEU A 10 4.02 -12.29 0.12
C LEU A 10 3.15 -11.06 -0.10
N THR A 11 3.59 -9.88 0.38
CA THR A 11 2.90 -8.62 0.10
C THR A 11 2.84 -8.36 -1.39
N LYS A 12 3.96 -8.50 -2.10
CA LYS A 12 4.02 -8.32 -3.56
C LYS A 12 3.11 -9.28 -4.30
N LEU A 13 3.14 -10.56 -3.93
CA LEU A 13 2.29 -11.60 -4.51
C LEU A 13 0.81 -11.29 -4.32
N LEU A 14 0.38 -10.90 -3.12
CA LEU A 14 -1.00 -10.53 -2.89
C LEU A 14 -1.38 -9.29 -3.72
N CYS A 15 -0.53 -8.26 -3.76
CA CYS A 15 -0.80 -7.02 -4.48
C CYS A 15 -0.89 -7.22 -6.01
N SER A 16 -0.08 -8.10 -6.60
CA SER A 16 -0.19 -8.47 -8.01
C SER A 16 -1.49 -9.21 -8.33
N HIS A 17 -2.15 -9.77 -7.30
CA HIS A 17 -3.47 -10.40 -7.36
C HIS A 17 -4.57 -9.53 -6.71
N SER A 18 -4.54 -8.22 -6.92
CA SER A 18 -5.54 -7.27 -6.38
C SER A 18 -5.62 -7.23 -4.85
N GLY A 19 -4.51 -7.54 -4.19
CA GLY A 19 -4.31 -7.45 -2.74
C GLY A 19 -5.00 -8.58 -1.97
N ARG A 20 -5.39 -9.67 -2.65
CA ARG A 20 -6.06 -10.82 -2.02
C ARG A 20 -5.85 -12.10 -2.81
N LEU A 21 -5.79 -13.22 -2.12
CA LEU A 21 -5.79 -14.55 -2.73
C LEU A 21 -6.60 -15.53 -1.89
N GLU A 22 -7.20 -16.51 -2.55
CA GLU A 22 -7.73 -17.67 -1.84
C GLU A 22 -6.58 -18.51 -1.27
N ARG A 23 -6.79 -19.16 -0.12
CA ARG A 23 -5.74 -19.96 0.56
C ARG A 23 -5.17 -21.05 -0.36
N ASN A 24 -6.03 -21.78 -1.06
CA ASN A 24 -5.62 -22.81 -2.03
C ASN A 24 -4.75 -22.24 -3.17
N GLN A 25 -5.04 -21.03 -3.66
CA GLN A 25 -4.25 -20.37 -4.69
C GLN A 25 -2.90 -19.93 -4.13
N LEU A 26 -2.89 -19.41 -2.91
CA LEU A 26 -1.67 -18.99 -2.23
C LEU A 26 -0.70 -20.17 -2.07
N ASP A 27 -1.19 -21.31 -1.59
CA ASP A 27 -0.37 -22.52 -1.42
C ASP A 27 0.23 -23.04 -2.73
N ASN A 28 -0.47 -22.84 -3.86
CA ASN A 28 0.05 -23.23 -5.19
C ASN A 28 1.09 -22.25 -5.76
N LEU A 29 1.09 -21.00 -5.30
CA LEU A 29 1.97 -19.93 -5.79
C LEU A 29 3.21 -19.75 -4.91
N LEU A 30 3.19 -20.30 -3.70
CA LEU A 30 4.32 -20.34 -2.79
C LEU A 30 5.04 -21.68 -2.92
N ASP A 31 6.34 -21.67 -3.15
CA ASP A 31 7.22 -22.83 -2.98
C ASP A 31 7.50 -23.09 -1.48
N LEU A 32 6.45 -23.03 -0.64
CA LEU A 32 6.51 -23.25 0.80
C LEU A 32 5.56 -24.38 1.19
N SER A 33 5.86 -25.07 2.28
CA SER A 33 4.91 -26.02 2.85
C SER A 33 3.73 -25.28 3.48
N ALA A 34 2.54 -25.89 3.47
CA ALA A 34 1.34 -25.31 4.09
C ALA A 34 1.55 -24.92 5.56
N GLN A 35 2.38 -25.66 6.30
CA GLN A 35 2.71 -25.34 7.69
C GLN A 35 3.55 -24.06 7.82
N GLN A 36 4.51 -23.85 6.92
CA GLN A 36 5.31 -22.62 6.90
C GLN A 36 4.47 -21.42 6.50
N THR A 37 3.61 -21.57 5.48
CA THR A 37 2.66 -20.52 5.07
C THR A 37 1.77 -20.11 6.24
N GLU A 38 1.14 -21.08 6.92
CA GLU A 38 0.28 -20.79 8.07
C GLU A 38 1.05 -20.11 9.21
N GLN A 39 2.30 -20.53 9.49
CA GLN A 39 3.11 -19.89 10.51
C GLN A 39 3.38 -18.41 10.18
N ILE A 40 3.76 -18.08 8.94
CA ILE A 40 4.00 -16.70 8.52
C ILE A 40 2.73 -15.86 8.66
N LEU A 41 1.59 -16.39 8.20
CA LEU A 41 0.32 -15.68 8.28
C LEU A 41 -0.13 -15.43 9.73
N GLN A 42 0.18 -16.35 10.65
CA GLN A 42 -0.09 -16.19 12.08
C GLN A 42 0.84 -15.18 12.76
N GLU A 43 2.12 -15.15 12.38
CA GLU A 43 3.09 -14.18 12.91
C GLU A 43 2.80 -12.74 12.43
N GLU A 44 2.23 -12.59 11.23
CA GLU A 44 2.02 -11.30 10.55
C GLU A 44 0.53 -10.95 10.37
N LEU A 45 -0.35 -11.33 11.30
CA LEU A 45 -1.81 -11.12 11.22
C LEU A 45 -2.24 -9.68 10.87
N LEU A 46 -1.46 -8.68 11.26
CA LEU A 46 -1.76 -7.27 10.93
C LEU A 46 -1.49 -6.93 9.47
N ARG A 47 -0.50 -7.57 8.85
CA ARG A 47 -0.08 -7.37 7.46
C ARG A 47 -0.80 -8.35 6.53
N PHE A 48 -1.14 -9.53 7.02
CA PHE A 48 -1.89 -10.56 6.31
C PHE A 48 -3.15 -11.02 7.06
N PRO A 49 -4.19 -10.17 7.15
CA PRO A 49 -5.47 -10.60 7.67
C PRO A 49 -6.00 -11.79 6.88
N GLN A 50 -6.48 -12.80 7.60
CA GLN A 50 -6.92 -14.04 7.00
C GLN A 50 -8.27 -14.52 7.55
N SER A 51 -9.01 -15.21 6.68
CA SER A 51 -10.19 -15.99 7.01
C SER A 51 -9.95 -17.46 6.65
N SER A 52 -10.98 -18.30 6.79
CA SER A 52 -10.92 -19.71 6.38
C SER A 52 -10.64 -19.91 4.89
N GLN A 53 -10.91 -18.90 4.05
CA GLN A 53 -10.83 -19.01 2.59
C GLN A 53 -9.89 -18.00 1.96
N LEU A 54 -9.65 -16.85 2.60
CA LEU A 54 -9.00 -15.70 1.96
C LEU A 54 -7.86 -15.16 2.80
N VAL A 55 -6.80 -14.72 2.12
CA VAL A 55 -5.69 -13.95 2.69
C VAL A 55 -5.66 -12.59 1.99
N LEU A 56 -5.51 -11.52 2.76
CA LEU A 56 -5.49 -10.13 2.29
C LEU A 56 -4.11 -9.50 2.53
N ALA A 57 -3.70 -8.57 1.67
CA ALA A 57 -2.60 -7.67 1.98
C ALA A 57 -3.11 -6.43 2.71
N ARG A 58 -2.48 -6.09 3.84
CA ARG A 58 -2.83 -4.92 4.64
C ARG A 58 -1.58 -4.10 4.92
N SER A 59 -1.75 -2.78 4.89
CA SER A 59 -0.65 -1.84 5.07
C SER A 59 -1.08 -0.62 5.89
N PRO A 60 -0.18 -0.04 6.71
CA PRO A 60 -0.43 1.23 7.40
C PRO A 60 -0.32 2.45 6.47
N LEU A 61 0.04 2.28 5.18
CA LEU A 61 0.13 3.40 4.24
C LEU A 61 -1.19 4.18 4.15
N ARG A 62 -1.11 5.50 4.30
CA ARG A 62 -2.23 6.43 4.16
C ARG A 62 -1.80 7.67 3.40
N ILE A 63 -2.73 8.34 2.76
CA ILE A 63 -2.57 9.66 2.16
C ILE A 63 -2.51 10.71 3.28
N CYS A 64 -1.59 11.66 3.14
CA CYS A 64 -1.45 12.74 4.10
C CYS A 64 -2.61 13.73 3.99
N THR A 65 -3.45 13.79 5.03
CA THR A 65 -4.58 14.74 5.08
C THR A 65 -4.13 16.20 5.13
N ASN A 66 -2.98 16.49 5.76
CA ASN A 66 -2.43 17.84 5.81
C ASN A 66 -1.88 18.28 4.45
N TYR A 67 -1.35 17.34 3.67
CA TYR A 67 -0.94 17.59 2.29
C TYR A 67 -2.14 17.94 1.40
N LEU A 68 -3.25 17.21 1.54
CA LEU A 68 -4.49 17.49 0.79
C LEU A 68 -5.17 18.80 1.22
N HIS A 69 -5.16 19.07 2.53
CA HIS A 69 -5.83 20.21 3.15
C HIS A 69 -4.89 20.91 4.16
N PRO A 70 -3.95 21.75 3.67
CA PRO A 70 -3.02 22.47 4.55
C PRO A 70 -3.78 23.41 5.49
N LYS A 71 -3.56 23.28 6.81
CA LYS A 71 -4.22 24.10 7.84
C LYS A 71 -3.38 25.29 8.31
N GLY A 72 -2.70 25.98 7.40
CA GLY A 72 -1.90 27.18 7.73
C GLY A 72 -0.68 26.92 8.64
N LYS A 73 0.28 27.87 8.60
CA LYS A 73 1.68 27.82 9.12
C LYS A 73 2.29 26.43 9.21
N GLU A 74 3.03 26.12 8.14
CA GLU A 74 3.94 25.00 7.95
C GLU A 74 4.81 24.78 9.20
N GLU A 75 4.40 23.85 10.05
CA GLU A 75 5.35 23.17 10.92
C GLU A 75 6.18 22.25 10.01
N GLU A 76 7.49 22.47 9.99
CA GLU A 76 8.44 21.79 9.11
C GLU A 76 8.13 20.28 8.97
N GLU A 77 7.83 19.89 7.73
CA GLU A 77 7.40 18.57 7.29
C GLU A 77 8.47 17.47 7.41
N GLU A 78 9.52 17.64 8.21
CA GLU A 78 10.71 16.78 8.17
C GLU A 78 10.45 15.31 8.56
N LYS A 79 9.25 14.95 9.04
CA LYS A 79 8.91 13.58 9.48
C LYS A 79 7.53 13.09 9.05
N CYS A 80 6.93 13.62 8.00
CA CYS A 80 5.63 13.10 7.55
C CYS A 80 5.73 11.62 7.14
N ARG A 81 4.94 10.73 7.77
CA ARG A 81 4.95 9.28 7.51
C ARG A 81 3.84 8.81 6.57
N LYS A 82 3.22 9.76 5.85
CA LYS A 82 2.08 9.51 4.96
C LYS A 82 2.44 9.94 3.54
N LEU A 83 1.80 9.30 2.56
CA LEU A 83 2.08 9.58 1.16
C LEU A 83 1.49 10.92 0.74
N HIS A 84 2.29 11.67 -0.02
CA HIS A 84 1.92 12.95 -0.63
C HIS A 84 1.56 12.68 -2.09
N LEU A 85 0.28 12.39 -2.33
CA LEU A 85 -0.25 11.99 -3.63
C LEU A 85 -1.63 12.60 -3.91
N CYS A 86 -1.91 12.82 -5.18
CA CYS A 86 -3.23 13.22 -5.66
C CYS A 86 -4.22 12.05 -5.57
N CYS A 87 -5.27 12.18 -4.77
CA CYS A 87 -6.31 11.15 -4.69
C CYS A 87 -7.04 10.93 -6.02
N ASP A 88 -7.28 12.00 -6.80
CA ASP A 88 -7.92 11.88 -8.12
C ASP A 88 -7.02 11.14 -9.10
N TYR A 89 -5.70 11.30 -9.01
CA TYR A 89 -4.74 10.56 -9.83
C TYR A 89 -4.80 9.07 -9.50
N LEU A 90 -4.79 8.73 -8.20
CA LEU A 90 -4.90 7.34 -7.76
C LEU A 90 -6.19 6.68 -8.28
N ARG A 91 -7.31 7.44 -8.32
CA ARG A 91 -8.59 6.98 -8.87
C ARG A 91 -8.68 6.98 -10.40
N GLY A 92 -7.64 7.43 -11.10
CA GLY A 92 -7.70 7.60 -12.57
C GLY A 92 -8.62 8.72 -13.05
N GLN A 93 -8.98 9.65 -12.15
CA GLN A 93 -9.92 10.75 -12.39
C GLN A 93 -9.22 12.12 -12.56
N CYS A 94 -7.91 12.21 -12.30
CA CYS A 94 -7.17 13.46 -12.53
C CYS A 94 -6.86 13.65 -14.02
N LEU A 95 -7.47 14.66 -14.64
CA LEU A 95 -7.31 14.93 -16.07
C LEU A 95 -5.88 15.44 -16.39
N PRO A 96 -5.15 14.85 -17.36
CA PRO A 96 -3.78 15.26 -17.71
C PRO A 96 -3.64 16.73 -18.09
N ASN A 97 -4.67 17.29 -18.76
CA ASN A 97 -4.67 18.66 -19.28
C ASN A 97 -5.61 19.59 -18.50
N ARG A 98 -5.90 19.30 -17.23
CA ARG A 98 -6.74 20.17 -16.40
C ARG A 98 -6.16 21.58 -16.30
N ARG A 99 -7.05 22.58 -16.31
CA ARG A 99 -6.73 23.98 -16.01
C ARG A 99 -7.59 24.44 -14.83
N PRO A 100 -6.99 24.85 -13.70
CA PRO A 100 -5.54 24.89 -13.41
C PRO A 100 -4.93 23.47 -13.32
N ARG A 101 -3.60 23.38 -13.50
CA ARG A 101 -2.83 22.14 -13.34
C ARG A 101 -3.07 21.53 -11.96
N CYS A 102 -2.93 20.22 -11.84
CA CYS A 102 -2.99 19.57 -10.54
C CYS A 102 -1.89 20.15 -9.63
N ARG A 103 -2.27 20.53 -8.42
CA ARG A 103 -1.32 21.01 -7.39
C ARG A 103 -0.68 19.87 -6.60
N PHE A 104 -1.20 18.66 -6.73
CA PHE A 104 -0.78 17.49 -5.96
C PHE A 104 0.11 16.57 -6.82
N SER A 105 1.04 15.87 -6.16
CA SER A 105 1.98 14.96 -6.82
C SER A 105 1.25 13.78 -7.46
N HIS A 106 1.68 13.42 -8.67
CA HIS A 106 1.32 12.17 -9.34
C HIS A 106 2.48 11.16 -9.33
N ASN A 107 3.63 11.53 -8.76
CA ASN A 107 4.78 10.63 -8.67
C ASN A 107 4.71 9.81 -7.37
N VAL A 108 4.35 8.53 -7.50
CA VAL A 108 4.32 7.56 -6.39
C VAL A 108 5.70 7.35 -5.78
N PHE A 109 6.77 7.51 -6.55
CA PHE A 109 8.15 7.34 -6.13
C PHE A 109 8.90 8.68 -6.05
N SER A 110 8.24 9.75 -5.60
CA SER A 110 8.96 10.97 -5.19
C SER A 110 9.86 10.67 -3.99
N ASP A 111 10.92 11.45 -3.78
CA ASP A 111 11.88 11.23 -2.68
C ASP A 111 11.19 11.06 -1.32
N HIS A 112 10.21 11.92 -1.02
CA HIS A 112 9.36 11.81 0.18
C HIS A 112 8.59 10.49 0.24
N ASN A 113 7.89 10.14 -0.83
CA ASN A 113 7.07 8.94 -0.87
C ASN A 113 7.93 7.68 -0.79
N TYR A 114 9.10 7.67 -1.44
CA TYR A 114 10.04 6.55 -1.38
C TYR A 114 10.52 6.30 0.05
N ALA A 115 10.86 7.35 0.80
CA ALA A 115 11.24 7.22 2.22
C ALA A 115 10.09 6.63 3.07
N VAL A 116 8.84 7.03 2.80
CA VAL A 116 7.65 6.45 3.46
C VAL A 116 7.47 4.98 3.07
N LEU A 117 7.65 4.62 1.80
CA LEU A 117 7.54 3.23 1.33
C LEU A 117 8.63 2.34 1.93
N GLU A 118 9.88 2.81 1.94
CA GLU A 118 11.02 2.11 2.53
C GLU A 118 10.82 1.86 4.03
N ALA A 119 10.37 2.86 4.79
CA ALA A 119 10.08 2.74 6.21
C ALA A 119 8.95 1.73 6.54
N ASN A 120 8.17 1.32 5.54
CA ASN A 120 7.10 0.33 5.68
C ASN A 120 7.42 -1.01 5.00
N GLU A 121 8.65 -1.20 4.48
CA GLU A 121 9.11 -2.39 3.74
C GLU A 121 8.35 -2.60 2.41
N LEU A 122 7.93 -1.51 1.75
CA LEU A 122 7.11 -1.53 0.52
C LEU A 122 7.81 -0.91 -0.70
N SER A 123 9.10 -0.57 -0.61
CA SER A 123 9.87 0.03 -1.71
C SER A 123 10.06 -0.90 -2.92
N GLY A 124 9.89 -2.21 -2.76
CA GLY A 124 9.96 -3.20 -3.84
C GLY A 124 8.69 -3.35 -4.68
N LEU A 125 7.62 -2.60 -4.35
CA LEU A 125 6.35 -2.62 -5.05
C LEU A 125 6.31 -1.59 -6.19
N ASN A 126 5.63 -1.94 -7.28
CA ASN A 126 5.36 -1.01 -8.37
C ASN A 126 4.14 -0.11 -8.06
N GLU A 127 3.90 0.89 -8.91
CA GLU A 127 2.83 1.85 -8.70
C GLU A 127 1.43 1.22 -8.58
N GLU A 128 1.13 0.21 -9.40
CA GLU A 128 -0.18 -0.47 -9.39
C GLU A 128 -0.37 -1.30 -8.12
N GLU A 129 0.69 -1.98 -7.66
CA GLU A 129 0.69 -2.70 -6.39
C GLU A 129 0.49 -1.74 -5.20
N ILE A 130 1.10 -0.56 -5.22
CA ILE A 130 0.89 0.49 -4.20
C ILE A 130 -0.55 1.02 -4.23
N LYS A 131 -1.12 1.25 -5.42
CA LYS A 131 -2.53 1.66 -5.56
C LYS A 131 -3.46 0.63 -4.93
N VAL A 132 -3.26 -0.66 -5.22
CA VAL A 132 -4.03 -1.77 -4.64
C VAL A 132 -4.01 -1.69 -3.10
N LEU A 133 -2.82 -1.59 -2.50
CA LEU A 133 -2.71 -1.45 -1.05
C LEU A 133 -3.46 -0.22 -0.53
N LEU A 134 -3.27 0.93 -1.16
CA LEU A 134 -3.91 2.17 -0.72
C LEU A 134 -5.44 2.07 -0.78
N PHE A 135 -6.02 1.53 -1.85
CA PHE A 135 -7.47 1.38 -1.99
C PHE A 135 -8.09 0.44 -0.97
N GLN A 136 -7.37 -0.60 -0.56
CA GLN A 136 -7.85 -1.53 0.46
C GLN A 136 -7.74 -0.97 1.89
N ASN A 137 -6.84 -0.02 2.11
CA ASN A 137 -6.43 0.37 3.45
C ASN A 137 -6.84 1.79 3.84
N ASP A 138 -6.98 2.70 2.86
CA ASP A 138 -7.24 4.11 3.11
C ASP A 138 -8.66 4.54 2.72
N ASN A 139 -9.49 4.76 3.73
CA ASN A 139 -10.86 5.24 3.55
C ASN A 139 -10.94 6.61 2.85
N GLN A 140 -9.86 7.40 2.82
CA GLN A 140 -9.81 8.64 2.04
C GLN A 140 -9.99 8.40 0.54
N LEU A 141 -9.73 7.19 0.06
CA LEU A 141 -9.80 6.82 -1.35
C LEU A 141 -11.12 6.17 -1.76
N LEU A 142 -11.92 5.72 -0.79
CA LEU A 142 -13.22 5.13 -1.05
C LEU A 142 -14.16 6.17 -1.69
N PRO A 143 -15.09 5.74 -2.56
CA PRO A 143 -16.17 6.59 -3.04
C PRO A 143 -16.97 7.12 -1.85
N VAL A 144 -17.30 8.41 -1.88
CA VAL A 144 -18.16 9.09 -0.90
C VAL A 144 -19.62 8.92 -1.29
#